data_AF-A0A6A4V3Z6-F1
#
_entry.id   AF-A0A6A4V3Z6-F1
#
_cell.length_a   1.000
_cell.length_b   1.000
_cell.length_c   1.000
_cell.angle_alpha   90.00
_cell.angle_beta   90.00
_cell.angle_gamma   90.00
#
_symmetry.space_group_name_H-M   'P 1'
#
loop_
_entity.id
_entity.type
_entity.pdbx_description
1 polymer ?
#
loop_
_entity_poly.entity_id
_entity_poly.type
_entity_poly.pdbx_seq_one_letter_code
_entity_poly.pdbx_strand_id
1 'polypeptide(L)'
;MGAYLSQPCTKKVSSDGSSEYLSYGDSSMQGWRVSQEDAHNSLPELAPGCALFAVYDGHGGHEVATYAAQTLPAAIRDCPLYKAGKVRESLRRAFLEFDSSLTRPEIIDKLKVIAGREVESEDEEETDREVDELFQEAHMPLEELMARYQGDKPAAAAGGVAKLKGKGKEKPLSPFLRAKAGGSGAVRRLVPVDLAPAPVKTEM
;
A
#
# COMPACT_ATOMS: atom_id res chain seq x y z
N MET A 1 -6.63 -19.00 -9.72
CA MET A 1 -5.26 -19.08 -9.16
C MET A 1 -5.21 -18.21 -7.92
N GLY A 2 -4.68 -18.74 -6.80
CA GLY A 2 -4.66 -18.03 -5.51
C GLY A 2 -3.58 -16.96 -5.43
N ALA A 3 -3.23 -16.53 -4.22
CA ALA A 3 -2.25 -15.45 -3.95
C ALA A 3 -0.79 -15.81 -4.28
N TYR A 4 -0.53 -16.98 -4.88
CA TYR A 4 0.81 -17.52 -5.10
C TYR A 4 1.10 -17.80 -6.58
N LEU A 5 2.33 -17.53 -6.98
CA LEU A 5 2.93 -17.92 -8.27
C LEU A 5 3.21 -19.43 -8.29
N SER A 6 3.38 -19.99 -9.50
CA SER A 6 3.81 -21.39 -9.68
C SER A 6 5.27 -21.63 -9.29
N GLN A 7 6.10 -20.59 -9.31
CA GLN A 7 7.48 -20.56 -8.87
C GLN A 7 7.80 -19.20 -8.25
N PRO A 8 8.74 -19.11 -7.29
CA PRO A 8 9.05 -17.84 -6.66
C PRO A 8 9.83 -16.92 -7.61
N CYS A 9 9.49 -15.64 -7.61
CA CYS A 9 10.32 -14.60 -8.18
C CYS A 9 11.54 -14.39 -7.27
N THR A 10 12.69 -14.92 -7.69
CA THR A 10 13.94 -14.89 -6.91
C THR A 10 14.84 -13.70 -7.27
N LYS A 11 14.37 -12.76 -8.10
CA LYS A 11 15.12 -11.54 -8.43
C LYS A 11 15.22 -10.67 -7.17
N LYS A 12 16.45 -10.25 -6.84
CA LYS A 12 16.72 -9.31 -5.76
C LYS A 12 16.86 -7.91 -6.32
N VAL A 13 16.28 -6.95 -5.63
CA VAL A 13 16.59 -5.53 -5.79
C VAL A 13 17.38 -5.15 -4.55
N SER A 14 18.69 -4.95 -4.71
CA SER A 14 19.60 -4.61 -3.61
C SER A 14 20.25 -3.27 -3.86
N SER A 15 20.49 -2.53 -2.78
CA SER A 15 21.30 -1.33 -2.76
C SER A 15 22.24 -1.38 -1.55
N ASP A 16 23.33 -0.64 -1.61
CA ASP A 16 24.24 -0.40 -0.50
C ASP A 16 24.74 1.03 -0.55
N GLY A 17 25.31 1.48 0.57
CA GLY A 17 25.88 2.82 0.66
C GLY A 17 26.50 3.09 2.02
N SER A 18 27.00 4.31 2.18
CA SER A 18 27.61 4.76 3.43
C SER A 18 27.48 6.26 3.61
N SER A 19 27.73 6.70 4.83
CA SER A 19 27.95 8.09 5.24
C SER A 19 29.23 8.17 6.09
N GLU A 20 29.52 9.34 6.62
CA GLU A 20 30.60 9.54 7.60
C GLU A 20 30.44 8.62 8.84
N TYR A 21 29.20 8.31 9.24
CA TYR A 21 28.91 7.66 10.52
C TYR A 21 28.50 6.19 10.42
N LEU A 22 28.06 5.73 9.24
CA LEU A 22 27.54 4.37 9.06
C LEU A 22 27.69 3.86 7.62
N SER A 23 27.62 2.54 7.47
CA SER A 23 27.41 1.84 6.20
C SER A 23 26.11 1.04 6.26
N TYR A 24 25.42 0.91 5.13
CA TYR A 24 24.16 0.17 5.04
C TYR A 24 24.10 -0.69 3.78
N GLY A 25 23.21 -1.67 3.81
CA GLY A 25 22.78 -2.45 2.65
C GLY A 25 21.34 -2.90 2.83
N ASP A 26 20.60 -2.92 1.74
CA ASP A 26 19.22 -3.39 1.67
C ASP A 26 19.04 -4.37 0.52
N SER A 27 18.03 -5.23 0.65
CA SER A 27 17.61 -6.13 -0.41
C SER A 27 16.14 -6.48 -0.25
N SER A 28 15.41 -6.45 -1.35
CA SER A 28 14.01 -6.88 -1.41
C SER A 28 13.81 -7.95 -2.50
N MET A 29 12.86 -8.85 -2.25
CA MET A 29 12.53 -9.95 -3.15
C MET A 29 11.04 -10.30 -3.01
N GLN A 30 10.34 -10.40 -4.14
CA GLN A 30 8.89 -10.70 -4.17
C GLN A 30 8.56 -12.12 -3.70
N GLY A 31 9.41 -13.10 -4.04
CA GLY A 31 9.19 -14.50 -3.66
C GLY A 31 7.95 -15.08 -4.33
N TRP A 32 7.11 -15.76 -3.54
CA TRP A 32 5.96 -16.52 -4.06
C TRP A 32 4.71 -15.69 -4.32
N ARG A 33 4.65 -14.44 -3.85
CA ARG A 33 3.47 -13.59 -4.03
C ARG A 33 3.32 -13.16 -5.48
N VAL A 34 2.08 -12.90 -5.90
CA VAL A 34 1.77 -12.41 -7.25
C VAL A 34 2.26 -10.98 -7.49
N SER A 35 2.28 -10.16 -6.44
CA SER A 35 2.72 -8.76 -6.40
C SER A 35 3.79 -8.58 -5.32
N GLN A 36 4.69 -7.61 -5.52
CA GLN A 36 5.53 -7.07 -4.45
C GLN A 36 4.79 -5.89 -3.82
N GLU A 37 4.46 -6.00 -2.53
CA GLU A 37 3.72 -4.98 -1.78
C GLU A 37 4.64 -4.19 -0.83
N ASP A 38 5.87 -4.66 -0.62
CA ASP A 38 6.86 -4.00 0.22
C ASP A 38 7.47 -2.75 -0.44
N ALA A 39 7.77 -1.76 0.39
CA ALA A 39 8.61 -0.62 0.07
C ALA A 39 9.62 -0.37 1.20
N HIS A 40 10.67 0.43 0.95
CA HIS A 40 11.64 0.79 1.99
C HIS A 40 12.30 2.15 1.72
N ASN A 41 12.94 2.70 2.74
CA ASN A 41 13.87 3.81 2.64
C ASN A 41 15.21 3.43 3.27
N SER A 42 16.29 3.76 2.57
CA SER A 42 17.66 3.71 3.08
C SER A 42 18.30 5.09 2.96
N LEU A 43 18.02 5.97 3.92
CA LEU A 43 18.47 7.37 3.91
C LEU A 43 19.59 7.55 4.92
N PRO A 44 20.87 7.46 4.49
CA PRO A 44 22.01 7.65 5.40
C PRO A 44 22.08 9.07 5.98
N GLU A 45 21.38 10.03 5.38
CA GLU A 45 21.22 11.41 5.88
C GLU A 45 19.79 11.91 5.58
N LEU A 46 18.92 11.90 6.59
CA LEU A 46 17.60 12.55 6.57
C LEU A 46 17.71 14.04 6.92
N ALA A 47 18.56 14.34 7.89
CA ALA A 47 18.91 15.66 8.41
C ALA A 47 20.34 15.59 8.96
N PRO A 48 21.02 16.72 9.20
CA PRO A 48 22.39 16.73 9.71
C PRO A 48 22.58 15.81 10.92
N GLY A 49 23.39 14.76 10.75
CA GLY A 49 23.70 13.79 11.80
C GLY A 49 22.57 12.80 12.15
N CYS A 50 21.55 12.67 11.29
CA CYS A 50 20.45 11.73 11.48
C CYS A 50 20.16 10.93 10.20
N ALA A 51 20.22 9.61 10.32
CA ALA A 51 19.82 8.67 9.27
C ALA A 51 18.40 8.13 9.51
N LEU A 52 17.70 7.78 8.43
CA LEU A 52 16.40 7.12 8.48
C LEU A 52 16.40 5.85 7.64
N PHE A 53 16.02 4.74 8.28
CA PHE A 53 15.78 3.46 7.63
C PHE A 53 14.37 3.01 7.96
N ALA A 54 13.61 2.57 6.96
CA ALA A 54 12.24 2.14 7.14
C ALA A 54 11.89 1.03 6.15
N VAL A 55 11.05 0.09 6.58
CA VAL A 55 10.45 -0.96 5.75
C VAL A 55 8.94 -0.87 5.93
N TYR A 56 8.21 -0.89 4.82
CA TYR A 56 6.77 -0.79 4.77
C TYR A 56 6.26 -2.07 4.11
N ASP A 57 5.58 -2.92 4.87
CA ASP A 57 4.97 -4.17 4.41
C ASP A 57 3.52 -3.87 4.00
N GLY A 58 3.25 -3.86 2.69
CA GLY A 58 1.92 -3.61 2.15
C GLY A 58 1.02 -4.84 2.28
N HIS A 59 -0.30 -4.61 2.41
CA HIS A 59 -1.28 -5.69 2.45
C HIS A 59 -2.53 -5.34 1.67
N GLY A 60 -2.80 -6.11 0.61
CA GLY A 60 -3.96 -5.89 -0.27
C GLY A 60 -3.74 -4.80 -1.32
N GLY A 61 -2.49 -4.39 -1.49
CA GLY A 61 -2.08 -3.28 -2.35
C GLY A 61 -0.70 -2.77 -1.94
N HIS A 62 0.06 -2.22 -2.90
CA HIS A 62 1.41 -1.69 -2.68
C HIS A 62 1.44 -0.16 -2.55
N GLU A 63 0.32 0.49 -2.86
CA GLU A 63 0.20 1.93 -3.05
C GLU A 63 0.43 2.71 -1.76
N VAL A 64 -0.09 2.25 -0.62
CA VAL A 64 0.11 2.91 0.68
C VAL A 64 1.55 2.73 1.16
N ALA A 65 2.13 1.53 1.03
CA ALA A 65 3.53 1.28 1.39
C ALA A 65 4.49 2.15 0.54
N THR A 66 4.21 2.23 -0.76
CA THR A 66 4.97 3.07 -1.69
C THR A 66 4.80 4.56 -1.36
N TYR A 67 3.58 5.01 -1.08
CA TYR A 67 3.30 6.40 -0.70
C TYR A 67 3.94 6.78 0.64
N ALA A 68 3.97 5.85 1.60
CA ALA A 68 4.68 6.00 2.87
C ALA A 68 6.18 6.23 2.64
N ALA A 69 6.82 5.40 1.80
CA ALA A 69 8.22 5.55 1.45
C ALA A 69 8.55 6.87 0.76
N GLN A 70 7.59 7.46 0.03
CA GLN A 70 7.77 8.73 -0.66
C GLN A 70 7.58 9.96 0.25
N THR A 71 6.75 9.86 1.29
CA THR A 71 6.26 11.06 2.01
C THR A 71 6.62 11.10 3.49
N LEU A 72 6.67 9.96 4.19
CA LEU A 72 6.98 9.94 5.63
C LEU A 72 8.36 10.53 5.96
N PRO A 73 9.44 10.31 5.19
CA PRO A 73 10.73 10.92 5.48
C PRO A 73 10.65 12.45 5.54
N ALA A 74 10.02 13.07 4.54
CA ALA A 74 9.83 14.52 4.50
C ALA A 74 8.92 15.00 5.63
N ALA A 75 7.81 14.29 5.89
CA ALA A 75 6.88 14.62 6.98
C ALA A 75 7.57 14.63 8.35
N ILE A 76 8.45 13.65 8.61
CA ILE A 76 9.24 13.58 9.85
C ILE A 76 10.24 14.74 9.91
N ARG A 77 11.04 14.93 8.86
CA ARG A 77 12.07 15.99 8.80
C ARG A 77 11.48 17.39 8.97
N ASP A 78 10.35 17.63 8.34
CA ASP A 78 9.75 18.97 8.26
C ASP A 78 8.86 19.29 9.48
N CYS A 79 8.54 18.27 10.30
CA CYS A 79 7.79 18.41 11.54
C CYS A 79 8.45 19.41 12.51
N PRO A 80 7.71 20.43 13.02
CA PRO A 80 8.25 21.37 14.00
C PRO A 80 8.77 20.70 15.28
N LEU A 81 8.13 19.60 15.70
CA LEU A 81 8.56 18.82 16.87
C LEU A 81 9.91 18.15 16.63
N TYR A 82 10.18 17.69 15.41
CA TYR A 82 11.47 17.11 15.05
C TYR A 82 12.57 18.16 15.12
N LYS A 83 12.33 19.34 14.53
CA LYS A 83 13.25 20.50 14.57
C LYS A 83 13.51 21.01 15.99
N ALA A 84 12.57 20.83 16.91
CA ALA A 84 12.74 21.14 18.33
C ALA A 84 13.41 20.01 19.14
N GLY A 85 13.91 18.95 18.50
CA GLY A 85 14.56 17.80 19.15
C GLY A 85 13.60 16.80 19.79
N LYS A 86 12.28 16.98 19.64
CA LYS A 86 11.25 16.09 20.21
C LYS A 86 10.91 14.93 19.28
N VAL A 87 11.92 14.09 18.98
CA VAL A 87 11.84 13.02 17.98
C VAL A 87 10.68 12.03 18.21
N ARG A 88 10.42 11.64 19.47
CA ARG A 88 9.31 10.72 19.79
C ARG A 88 7.95 11.30 19.41
N GLU A 89 7.74 12.58 19.72
CA GLU A 89 6.47 13.26 19.45
C GLU A 89 6.32 13.55 17.96
N SER A 90 7.42 13.89 17.27
CA SER A 90 7.41 14.11 15.83
C SER A 90 7.05 12.85 15.04
N LEU A 91 7.60 11.69 15.42
CA LEU A 91 7.24 10.41 14.79
C LEU A 91 5.75 10.09 14.99
N ARG A 92 5.25 10.20 16.23
CA ARG A 92 3.82 9.96 16.50
C ARG A 92 2.93 10.89 15.68
N ARG A 93 3.27 12.18 15.63
CA ARG A 93 2.52 13.16 14.85
C ARG A 93 2.57 12.85 13.35
N ALA A 94 3.75 12.58 12.79
CA ALA A 94 3.92 12.29 11.38
C ALA A 94 3.10 11.06 10.94
N PHE A 95 3.07 9.99 11.75
CA PHE A 95 2.27 8.80 11.45
C PHE A 95 0.76 9.09 11.50
N LEU A 96 0.28 9.83 12.51
CA LEU A 96 -1.14 10.18 12.61
C LEU A 96 -1.59 11.14 11.49
N GLU A 97 -0.76 12.12 11.13
CA GLU A 97 -1.03 13.03 10.02
C GLU A 97 -0.98 12.31 8.67
N PHE A 98 -0.03 11.40 8.48
CA PHE A 98 0.04 10.56 7.29
C PHE A 98 -1.23 9.72 7.15
N ASP A 99 -1.63 9.00 8.21
CA ASP A 99 -2.84 8.16 8.21
C ASP A 99 -4.10 9.00 7.94
N SER A 100 -4.25 10.14 8.62
CA SER A 100 -5.37 11.07 8.40
C SER A 100 -5.38 11.65 6.98
N SER A 101 -4.23 11.73 6.31
CA SER A 101 -4.15 12.24 4.94
C SER A 101 -4.64 11.24 3.89
N LEU A 102 -4.64 9.93 4.20
CA LEU A 102 -5.03 8.88 3.25
C LEU A 102 -6.50 8.97 2.83
N THR A 103 -7.35 9.57 3.66
CA THR A 103 -8.78 9.76 3.37
C THR A 103 -9.08 11.01 2.53
N ARG A 104 -8.06 11.80 2.19
CA ARG A 104 -8.25 13.02 1.40
C ARG A 104 -8.39 12.67 -0.09
N PRO A 105 -9.34 13.26 -0.84
CA PRO A 105 -9.54 12.96 -2.27
C PRO A 105 -8.26 13.09 -3.09
N GLU A 106 -7.49 14.16 -2.87
CA GLU A 106 -6.24 14.39 -3.60
C GLU A 106 -5.17 13.31 -3.36
N ILE A 107 -5.21 12.64 -2.21
CA ILE A 107 -4.28 11.55 -1.88
C ILE A 107 -4.82 10.23 -2.41
N ILE A 108 -6.13 10.00 -2.34
CA ILE A 108 -6.78 8.83 -2.96
C ILE A 108 -6.46 8.77 -4.46
N ASP A 109 -6.53 9.90 -5.17
CA ASP A 109 -6.17 9.95 -6.60
C ASP A 109 -4.71 9.59 -6.85
N LYS A 110 -3.80 10.05 -5.98
CA LYS A 110 -2.38 9.65 -6.06
C LYS A 110 -2.22 8.15 -5.81
N LEU A 111 -2.94 7.59 -4.83
CA LEU A 111 -2.89 6.15 -4.55
C LEU A 111 -3.43 5.33 -5.72
N LYS A 112 -4.50 5.77 -6.40
CA LYS A 112 -5.01 5.14 -7.64
C LYS A 112 -3.94 5.11 -8.74
N VAL A 113 -3.25 6.24 -8.94
CA VAL A 113 -2.13 6.34 -9.90
C VAL A 113 -0.99 5.39 -9.52
N ILE A 114 -0.60 5.35 -8.24
CA ILE A 114 0.47 4.42 -7.77
C ILE A 114 0.04 2.96 -7.97
N ALA A 115 -1.22 2.62 -7.69
CA ALA A 115 -1.77 1.29 -7.91
C ALA A 115 -1.79 0.88 -9.40
N GLY A 116 -1.44 1.78 -10.32
CA GLY A 116 -1.47 1.54 -11.76
C GLY A 116 -2.87 1.47 -12.34
N ARG A 117 -3.87 2.03 -11.63
CA ARG A 117 -5.21 2.24 -12.18
C ARG A 117 -5.16 3.56 -12.96
N GLU A 118 -5.55 3.51 -14.23
CA GLU A 118 -5.72 4.75 -14.99
C GLU A 118 -6.74 5.62 -14.24
N VAL A 119 -6.49 6.92 -14.17
CA VAL A 119 -7.50 7.90 -13.73
C VAL A 119 -8.50 8.05 -14.88
N GLU A 120 -9.09 6.95 -15.32
CA GLU A 120 -10.37 7.02 -15.96
C GLU A 120 -11.35 7.39 -14.85
N SER A 121 -12.27 8.29 -15.16
CA SER A 121 -13.49 8.45 -14.38
C SER A 121 -14.28 7.14 -14.47
N GLU A 122 -13.80 6.08 -13.84
CA GLU A 122 -14.66 5.00 -13.36
C GLU A 122 -15.59 5.74 -12.39
N ASP A 123 -16.82 5.98 -12.86
CA ASP A 123 -17.83 6.76 -12.17
C ASP A 123 -17.82 6.35 -10.70
N GLU A 124 -17.61 7.27 -9.76
CA GLU A 124 -17.73 6.98 -8.32
C GLU A 124 -19.05 6.24 -8.03
N GLU A 125 -20.07 6.50 -8.86
CA GLU A 125 -21.36 5.81 -8.89
C GLU A 125 -21.26 4.29 -9.10
N GLU A 126 -20.33 3.76 -9.89
CA GLU A 126 -20.23 2.31 -10.15
C GLU A 126 -19.61 1.57 -8.95
N THR A 127 -18.59 2.17 -8.32
CA THR A 127 -18.02 1.64 -7.06
C THR A 127 -18.97 1.77 -5.87
N ASP A 128 -19.73 2.86 -5.78
CA ASP A 128 -20.72 3.04 -4.72
C ASP A 128 -21.88 2.04 -4.88
N ARG A 129 -22.30 1.74 -6.12
CA ARG A 129 -23.28 0.69 -6.41
C ARG A 129 -22.81 -0.70 -5.98
N GLU A 130 -21.57 -1.08 -6.26
CA GLU A 130 -21.03 -2.39 -5.84
C GLU A 130 -21.01 -2.52 -4.29
N VAL A 131 -20.64 -1.45 -3.59
CA VAL A 131 -20.62 -1.43 -2.12
C VAL A 131 -22.04 -1.53 -1.55
N ASP A 132 -23.00 -0.81 -2.14
CA ASP A 132 -24.40 -0.85 -1.74
C ASP A 132 -25.04 -2.23 -1.98
N GLU A 133 -24.72 -2.88 -3.10
CA GLU A 133 -25.17 -4.24 -3.41
C GLU A 133 -24.63 -5.26 -2.41
N LEU A 134 -23.33 -5.20 -2.08
CA LEU A 134 -22.72 -6.04 -1.05
C LEU A 134 -23.34 -5.83 0.33
N PHE A 135 -23.67 -4.58 0.68
CA PHE A 135 -24.34 -4.26 1.93
C PHE A 135 -25.75 -4.84 1.98
N GLN A 136 -26.50 -4.79 0.87
CA GLN A 136 -27.83 -5.40 0.75
C GLN A 136 -27.75 -6.93 0.85
N GLU A 137 -26.77 -7.56 0.21
CA GLU A 137 -26.55 -9.01 0.29
C GLU A 137 -26.18 -9.46 1.70
N ALA A 138 -25.37 -8.70 2.41
CA ALA A 138 -25.01 -9.01 3.80
C ALA A 138 -26.21 -9.00 4.76
N HIS A 139 -27.28 -8.25 4.41
CA HIS A 139 -28.52 -8.17 5.20
C HIS A 139 -29.62 -9.10 4.68
N MET A 140 -29.40 -9.80 3.58
CA MET A 140 -30.36 -10.74 3.00
C MET A 140 -30.42 -12.05 3.82
N PRO A 141 -31.60 -12.67 3.99
CA PRO A 141 -31.71 -14.02 4.54
C PRO A 141 -30.88 -15.02 3.73
N LEU A 142 -30.20 -15.94 4.41
CA LEU A 142 -29.27 -16.88 3.78
C LEU A 142 -29.91 -17.70 2.66
N GLU A 143 -31.19 -18.07 2.82
CA GLU A 143 -31.96 -18.81 1.82
C GLU A 143 -32.13 -18.03 0.51
N GLU A 144 -32.35 -16.73 0.60
CA GLU A 144 -32.54 -15.85 -0.55
C GLU A 144 -31.21 -15.55 -1.26
N LEU A 145 -30.13 -15.41 -0.47
CA LEU A 145 -28.77 -15.31 -1.00
C LEU A 145 -28.39 -16.59 -1.74
N MET A 146 -28.67 -17.75 -1.15
CA MET A 146 -28.43 -19.05 -1.79
C MET A 146 -29.25 -19.24 -3.07
N ALA A 147 -30.47 -18.72 -3.15
CA ALA A 147 -31.29 -18.79 -4.35
C ALA A 147 -30.72 -17.92 -5.48
N ARG A 148 -30.23 -16.70 -5.17
CA ARG A 148 -29.56 -15.83 -6.17
C ARG A 148 -28.34 -16.50 -6.79
N TYR A 149 -27.52 -17.18 -6.01
CA TYR A 149 -26.30 -17.84 -6.49
C TYR A 149 -26.48 -19.29 -6.99
N GLN A 150 -27.67 -19.87 -6.88
CA GLN A 150 -27.98 -21.19 -7.44
C GLN A 150 -28.34 -21.15 -8.93
N GLY A 151 -28.57 -19.96 -9.50
CA GLY A 151 -28.89 -19.76 -10.92
C GLY A 151 -27.70 -19.80 -11.88
N ASP A 152 -26.50 -19.44 -11.42
CA ASP A 152 -25.28 -19.40 -12.25
C ASP A 152 -24.33 -20.55 -11.91
N LYS A 153 -24.57 -21.70 -12.55
CA LYS A 153 -23.53 -22.73 -12.73
C LYS A 153 -22.84 -22.52 -14.08
N PRO A 154 -21.61 -21.99 -14.14
CA PRO A 154 -20.66 -22.52 -15.09
C PRO A 154 -20.18 -23.88 -14.55
N ALA A 155 -20.33 -24.93 -15.35
CA ALA A 155 -19.88 -26.26 -15.00
C ALA A 155 -18.35 -26.30 -14.85
N ALA A 156 -17.82 -26.23 -13.64
CA ALA A 156 -16.53 -26.84 -13.25
C ALA A 156 -16.26 -26.73 -11.74
N ALA A 157 -15.65 -27.79 -11.20
CA ALA A 157 -15.05 -27.93 -9.87
C ALA A 157 -16.00 -28.18 -8.69
N ALA A 158 -16.44 -29.43 -8.57
CA ALA A 158 -16.67 -30.07 -7.29
C ALA A 158 -15.39 -29.96 -6.42
N GLY A 159 -15.51 -29.47 -5.17
CA GLY A 159 -14.35 -29.26 -4.33
C GLY A 159 -14.62 -28.75 -2.92
N GLY A 160 -15.56 -29.39 -2.22
CA GLY A 160 -15.54 -29.60 -0.77
C GLY A 160 -15.48 -28.39 0.18
N VAL A 161 -16.59 -28.12 0.87
CA VAL A 161 -16.53 -27.81 2.32
C VAL A 161 -17.73 -28.45 3.02
N ALA A 162 -17.63 -29.75 3.30
CA ALA A 162 -18.45 -30.36 4.33
C ALA A 162 -17.86 -30.00 5.71
N LYS A 163 -18.74 -29.56 6.62
CA LYS A 163 -18.53 -29.39 8.07
C LYS A 163 -17.52 -28.33 8.52
N LEU A 164 -18.05 -27.25 9.10
CA LEU A 164 -17.50 -26.62 10.31
C LEU A 164 -18.66 -26.16 11.21
N LYS A 165 -19.06 -27.05 12.12
CA LYS A 165 -19.87 -26.73 13.29
C LYS A 165 -18.89 -26.29 14.38
N GLY A 166 -18.89 -25.02 14.78
CA GLY A 166 -18.04 -24.53 15.87
C GLY A 166 -18.50 -23.16 16.36
N LYS A 167 -19.04 -23.12 17.59
CA LYS A 167 -19.38 -21.88 18.32
C LYS A 167 -18.11 -21.09 18.62
N GLY A 168 -18.09 -19.79 18.32
CA GLY A 168 -17.04 -18.88 18.77
C GLY A 168 -17.29 -17.45 18.29
N LYS A 169 -17.29 -16.50 19.23
CA LYS A 169 -17.40 -15.06 18.98
C LYS A 169 -16.14 -14.56 18.24
N GLU A 170 -16.32 -13.75 17.20
CA GLU A 170 -15.61 -12.48 16.90
C GLU A 170 -15.59 -12.14 15.39
N LYS A 171 -15.79 -10.84 15.16
CA LYS A 171 -15.87 -9.94 13.98
C LYS A 171 -15.41 -10.47 12.60
N PRO A 172 -16.14 -10.16 11.50
CA PRO A 172 -15.58 -10.32 10.16
C PRO A 172 -14.53 -9.23 9.88
N LEU A 173 -13.38 -9.69 9.41
CA LEU A 173 -12.30 -8.91 8.82
C LEU A 173 -12.72 -8.38 7.43
N SER A 174 -12.11 -7.26 7.06
CA SER A 174 -12.38 -6.39 5.90
C SER A 174 -12.45 -7.08 4.53
N PRO A 175 -13.14 -6.46 3.55
CA PRO A 175 -13.31 -7.03 2.22
C PRO A 175 -11.98 -7.03 1.46
N PHE A 176 -11.61 -8.20 0.96
CA PHE A 176 -10.47 -8.38 0.05
C PHE A 176 -10.71 -7.60 -1.24
N LEU A 177 -9.97 -6.51 -1.45
CA LEU A 177 -9.84 -5.88 -2.77
C LEU A 177 -9.09 -6.85 -3.70
N ARG A 178 -9.76 -7.24 -4.78
CA ARG A 178 -9.26 -8.20 -5.76
C ARG A 178 -8.33 -7.48 -6.75
N ALA A 179 -7.06 -7.88 -6.82
CA ALA A 179 -6.14 -7.34 -7.83
C ALA A 179 -6.52 -7.82 -9.25
N LYS A 180 -6.59 -6.87 -10.21
CA LYS A 180 -6.85 -7.12 -11.64
C LYS A 180 -5.61 -7.75 -12.30
N ALA A 181 -5.85 -8.62 -13.29
CA ALA A 181 -4.82 -9.39 -13.99
C ALA A 181 -3.82 -8.50 -14.75
N GLY A 182 -2.54 -8.83 -14.64
CA GLY A 182 -1.41 -8.00 -15.08
C GLY A 182 -1.32 -7.72 -16.57
N GLY A 183 -1.07 -6.45 -16.91
CA GLY A 183 -0.45 -6.02 -18.15
C GLY A 183 1.05 -5.79 -17.93
N SER A 184 1.88 -6.24 -18.89
CA SER A 184 3.34 -6.11 -18.82
C SER A 184 3.79 -4.65 -18.91
N GLY A 185 3.93 -3.98 -17.77
CA GLY A 185 4.52 -2.64 -17.67
C GLY A 185 6.03 -2.72 -17.47
N ALA A 186 6.80 -2.14 -18.38
CA ALA A 186 8.25 -2.03 -18.25
C ALA A 186 8.64 -1.29 -16.96
N VAL A 187 9.54 -1.89 -16.17
CA VAL A 187 10.11 -1.31 -14.95
C VAL A 187 10.82 0.00 -15.29
N ARG A 188 10.21 1.14 -14.97
CA ARG A 188 10.87 2.44 -15.03
C ARG A 188 11.64 2.65 -13.72
N ARG A 189 12.95 2.87 -13.85
CA ARG A 189 13.82 3.33 -12.76
C ARG A 189 13.22 4.61 -12.17
N LEU A 190 12.95 4.61 -10.87
CA LEU A 190 12.75 5.86 -10.13
C LEU A 190 14.10 6.60 -10.14
N VAL A 191 14.13 7.74 -10.82
CA VAL A 191 15.26 8.66 -10.78
C VAL A 191 15.17 9.40 -9.44
N PRO A 192 16.28 9.57 -8.70
CA PRO A 192 16.26 10.43 -7.52
C PRO A 192 15.77 11.82 -7.91
N VAL A 193 14.76 12.31 -7.20
CA VAL A 193 14.35 13.71 -7.29
C VAL A 193 15.40 14.50 -6.54
N ASP A 194 16.32 15.12 -7.26
CA ASP A 194 17.25 16.09 -6.70
C ASP A 194 16.45 17.22 -6.05
N LEU A 195 16.37 17.21 -4.71
CA LEU A 195 15.94 18.37 -3.93
C LEU A 195 17.06 19.41 -3.99
N ALA A 196 17.12 20.17 -5.08
CA ALA A 196 17.89 21.40 -5.11
C ALA A 196 17.22 22.41 -4.14
N PRO A 197 17.99 23.10 -3.27
CA PRO A 197 17.44 24.17 -2.44
C PRO A 197 16.99 25.34 -3.33
N ALA A 198 15.80 25.89 -3.03
CA ALA A 198 15.26 27.05 -3.74
C ALA A 198 16.22 28.26 -3.68
N PRO A 199 16.34 29.05 -4.75
CA PRO A 199 17.22 30.22 -4.76
C PRO A 199 16.72 31.26 -3.77
N VAL A 200 17.60 31.64 -2.83
CA VAL A 200 17.41 32.80 -1.96
C VAL A 200 17.41 34.04 -2.84
N LYS A 201 16.28 34.73 -2.94
CA LYS A 201 16.21 36.06 -3.53
C LYS A 201 16.86 37.04 -2.55
N THR A 202 18.04 37.53 -2.89
CA THR A 202 18.61 38.72 -2.26
C THR A 202 17.90 39.93 -2.87
N GLU A 203 17.03 40.59 -2.11
CA GLU A 203 16.60 41.95 -2.43
C GLU A 203 17.62 42.93 -1.81
N MET A 204 18.23 43.71 -2.71
CA MET A 204 19.05 44.94 -2.56
C MET A 204 20.10 45.01 -1.44
#